data_AF-A0A8X6HD57-F1
#
_entry.id   AF-A0A8X6HD57-F1
#
_cell.length_a   1.000
_cell.length_b   1.000
_cell.length_c   1.000
_cell.angle_alpha   90.00
_cell.angle_beta   90.00
_cell.angle_gamma   90.00
#
_symmetry.space_group_name_H-M   'P 1'
#
loop_
_entity.id
_entity.type
_entity.pdbx_description
1 polymer ?
#
loop_
_entity_poly.entity_id
_entity_poly.type
_entity_poly.pdbx_seq_one_letter_code
_entity_poly.pdbx_strand_id
1 'polypeptide(L)'
;MFAQAQQSRCELRTTLLVQESTSLATENVVLLERHGTEHLSTYLKVYKRGDYVVIKGNGAFQKGMPFKYYHGKTGKIFNVTPRAVGVIVNKRVRQRIIPKRINVRIQHVKHSKCRDDFVKRVKENERLKKEAKASGIKVNLKRQPKQPLEAHFVSTKNNEPQYLEPIPYEFIA
;
A
#
# COMPACT_ATOMS: atom_id res chain seq x y z
N MET A 1 -38.44 15.51 -4.39
CA MET A 1 -37.79 14.63 -3.40
C MET A 1 -36.55 13.89 -3.94
N PHE A 2 -36.38 13.69 -5.24
CA PHE A 2 -35.19 13.00 -5.79
C PHE A 2 -33.88 13.82 -5.80
N ALA A 3 -33.96 15.16 -5.77
CA ALA A 3 -32.79 16.04 -5.74
C ALA A 3 -32.02 16.02 -4.40
N GLN A 4 -32.73 15.86 -3.28
CA GLN A 4 -32.10 15.78 -1.95
C GLN A 4 -31.32 14.46 -1.73
N ALA A 5 -31.58 13.42 -2.53
CA ALA A 5 -30.84 12.15 -2.49
C ALA A 5 -29.53 12.17 -3.31
N GLN A 6 -29.37 13.13 -4.24
CA GLN A 6 -28.13 13.32 -5.00
C GLN A 6 -27.14 14.23 -4.27
N GLN A 7 -27.63 15.24 -3.53
CA GLN A 7 -26.79 16.09 -2.68
C GLN A 7 -26.07 15.27 -1.58
N SER A 8 -26.78 14.35 -0.92
CA SER A 8 -26.23 13.54 0.18
C SER A 8 -25.20 12.48 -0.25
N ARG A 9 -25.26 11.98 -1.49
CA ARG A 9 -24.23 11.07 -2.05
C ARG A 9 -22.93 11.78 -2.41
N CYS A 10 -22.97 13.07 -2.71
CA CYS A 10 -21.79 13.86 -3.04
C CYS A 10 -20.99 14.19 -1.78
N GLU A 11 -21.66 14.57 -0.70
CA GLU A 11 -21.03 14.90 0.60
C GLU A 11 -20.40 13.68 1.30
N LEU A 12 -20.99 12.49 1.16
CA LEU A 12 -20.43 11.24 1.69
C LEU A 12 -19.18 10.74 0.94
N ARG A 13 -18.95 11.23 -0.29
CA ARG A 13 -17.79 10.85 -1.10
C ARG A 13 -16.58 11.75 -0.83
N THR A 14 -16.81 13.00 -0.44
CA THR A 14 -15.77 13.96 -0.05
C THR A 14 -15.23 13.67 1.36
N THR A 15 -16.04 13.13 2.26
CA THR A 15 -15.62 12.78 3.63
C THR A 15 -14.76 11.51 3.70
N LEU A 16 -14.98 10.53 2.82
CA LEU A 16 -14.16 9.30 2.76
C LEU A 16 -12.76 9.52 2.17
N LEU A 17 -12.57 10.50 1.28
CA LEU A 17 -11.24 10.85 0.74
C LEU A 17 -10.34 11.57 1.77
N VAL A 18 -10.93 12.26 2.75
CA VAL A 18 -10.18 12.90 3.85
C VAL A 18 -9.69 11.87 4.89
N GLN A 19 -10.40 10.74 5.04
CA GLN A 19 -9.95 9.65 5.92
C GLN A 19 -8.83 8.79 5.30
N GLU A 20 -8.75 8.68 3.96
CA GLU A 20 -7.65 7.95 3.32
C GLU A 20 -6.32 8.72 3.32
N SER A 21 -6.35 10.06 3.26
CA SER A 21 -5.13 10.89 3.22
C SER A 21 -4.40 11.01 4.56
N THR A 22 -5.12 10.97 5.70
CA THR A 22 -4.52 11.01 7.05
C THR A 22 -3.82 9.71 7.44
N SER A 23 -4.09 8.61 6.73
CA SER A 23 -3.41 7.32 6.96
C SER A 23 -2.02 7.23 6.30
N LEU A 24 -1.81 7.92 5.17
CA LEU A 24 -0.58 7.86 4.39
C LEU A 24 0.57 8.66 5.00
N ALA A 25 0.27 9.57 5.94
CA ALA A 25 1.29 10.35 6.66
C ALA A 25 1.97 9.57 7.80
N THR A 26 1.48 8.39 8.19
CA THR A 26 2.01 7.66 9.37
C THR A 26 3.02 6.55 9.07
N GLU A 27 3.27 6.20 7.79
CA GLU A 27 4.09 5.01 7.49
C GLU A 27 5.58 5.24 7.26
N ASN A 28 6.06 6.47 6.99
CA ASN A 28 7.48 6.72 6.84
C ASN A 28 7.91 8.06 7.45
N VAL A 29 7.88 8.11 8.77
CA VAL A 29 8.79 8.96 9.54
C VAL A 29 9.63 8.00 10.37
N VAL A 30 10.92 8.27 10.53
CA VAL A 30 11.66 7.89 11.74
C VAL A 30 11.59 9.17 12.57
N LEU A 31 10.43 9.49 13.14
CA LEU A 31 10.00 9.24 14.52
C LEU A 31 10.98 9.80 15.56
N LEU A 32 11.06 11.13 15.60
CA LEU A 32 11.74 11.87 16.66
C LEU A 32 11.04 11.69 18.04
N GLU A 33 9.80 11.19 18.07
CA GLU A 33 8.99 11.04 19.30
C GLU A 33 8.51 9.61 19.60
N ARG A 34 8.97 8.57 18.89
CA ARG A 34 8.59 7.16 19.21
C ARG A 34 9.75 6.38 19.78
N HIS A 35 10.12 6.74 21.00
CA HIS A 35 11.03 5.97 21.85
C HIS A 35 10.24 5.09 22.82
N GLY A 36 10.85 4.02 23.31
CA GLY A 36 10.27 3.16 24.35
C GLY A 36 9.66 1.85 23.85
N THR A 37 8.59 1.43 24.51
CA THR A 37 7.99 0.09 24.34
C THR A 37 7.25 -0.03 23.01
N GLU A 38 7.49 -1.11 22.27
CA GLU A 38 6.73 -1.40 21.06
C GLU A 38 5.29 -1.81 21.35
N HIS A 39 4.41 -1.44 20.43
CA HIS A 39 2.99 -1.74 20.50
C HIS A 39 2.73 -3.26 20.42
N LEU A 40 1.77 -3.74 21.22
CA LEU A 40 1.44 -5.17 21.32
C LEU A 40 1.03 -5.80 19.99
N SER A 41 0.48 -5.02 19.05
CA SER A 41 0.08 -5.53 17.74
C SER A 41 1.26 -6.03 16.89
N THR A 42 2.51 -5.66 17.20
CA THR A 42 3.68 -6.26 16.54
C THR A 42 3.89 -7.71 16.97
N TYR A 43 3.62 -8.04 18.23
CA TYR A 43 3.79 -9.39 18.78
C TYR A 43 2.65 -10.33 18.40
N LEU A 44 1.43 -9.80 18.35
CA LEU A 44 0.21 -10.59 18.08
C LEU A 44 0.01 -10.90 16.59
N LYS A 45 0.88 -10.41 15.70
CA LYS A 45 0.84 -10.73 14.27
C LYS A 45 1.18 -12.20 14.04
N VAL A 46 0.23 -12.92 13.46
CA VAL A 46 0.39 -14.33 13.09
C VAL A 46 1.12 -14.42 11.76
N TYR A 47 2.22 -15.17 11.72
CA TYR A 47 2.99 -15.45 10.51
C TYR A 47 2.91 -16.93 10.15
N LYS A 48 2.66 -17.23 8.87
CA LYS A 48 2.62 -18.60 8.36
C LYS A 48 3.72 -18.84 7.34
N ARG A 49 4.04 -20.12 7.12
CA ARG A 49 4.98 -20.52 6.07
C ARG A 49 4.40 -20.12 4.71
N GLY A 50 5.22 -19.42 3.92
CA GLY A 50 4.86 -18.97 2.59
C GLY A 50 4.31 -17.55 2.49
N ASP A 51 4.09 -16.85 3.61
CA ASP A 51 3.70 -15.45 3.60
C ASP A 51 4.83 -14.55 3.09
N TYR A 52 4.44 -13.43 2.50
CA TYR A 52 5.37 -12.39 2.06
C TYR A 52 5.53 -11.34 3.14
N VAL A 53 6.79 -11.08 3.50
CA VAL A 53 7.12 -10.15 4.58
C VAL A 53 8.19 -9.17 4.17
N VAL A 54 8.08 -7.96 4.72
CA VAL A 54 9.07 -6.89 4.60
C VAL A 54 9.90 -6.85 5.87
N ILE A 55 11.22 -6.80 5.70
CA ILE A 55 12.17 -6.72 6.80
C ILE A 55 12.46 -5.24 7.08
N LYS A 56 12.07 -4.74 8.25
CA LYS A 56 12.39 -3.40 8.74
C LYS A 56 13.00 -3.53 10.13
N GLY A 57 14.32 -3.38 10.22
CA GLY A 57 15.05 -3.42 11.48
C GLY A 57 14.56 -2.35 12.45
N ASN A 58 14.43 -2.72 13.72
CA ASN A 58 14.03 -1.85 14.82
C ASN A 58 15.20 -1.76 15.80
N GLY A 59 15.69 -0.55 16.07
CA GLY A 59 16.85 -0.32 16.93
C GLY A 59 16.61 -0.67 18.41
N ALA A 60 15.35 -0.65 18.88
CA ALA A 60 15.02 -0.97 20.27
C ALA A 60 15.28 -2.45 20.62
N PHE A 61 15.29 -3.34 19.63
CA PHE A 61 15.55 -4.77 19.82
C PHE A 61 16.84 -5.19 19.13
N GLN A 62 17.85 -5.52 19.92
CA GLN A 62 19.17 -5.91 19.39
C GLN A 62 19.21 -7.38 18.94
N LYS A 63 18.44 -8.25 19.59
CA LYS A 63 18.47 -9.70 19.32
C LYS A 63 17.74 -10.04 18.02
N GLY A 64 18.37 -10.86 17.17
CA GLY A 64 17.80 -11.29 15.89
C GLY A 64 17.57 -10.14 14.90
N MET A 65 18.35 -9.06 15.06
CA MET A 65 18.39 -7.92 14.17
C MET A 65 18.91 -8.36 12.79
N PRO A 66 18.25 -7.96 11.69
CA PRO A 66 18.73 -8.26 10.35
C PRO A 66 19.95 -7.41 10.00
N PHE A 67 20.88 -7.96 9.21
CA PHE A 67 21.99 -7.18 8.65
C PHE A 67 21.48 -6.06 7.74
N LYS A 68 22.16 -4.90 7.72
CA LYS A 68 21.76 -3.67 7.01
C LYS A 68 21.30 -3.89 5.57
N TYR A 69 21.92 -4.83 4.84
CA TYR A 69 21.57 -5.13 3.46
C TYR A 69 20.12 -5.61 3.29
N TYR A 70 19.58 -6.30 4.29
CA TYR A 70 18.23 -6.86 4.25
C TYR A 70 17.16 -5.89 4.72
N HIS A 71 17.55 -4.71 5.22
CA HIS A 71 16.61 -3.66 5.56
C HIS A 71 15.86 -3.18 4.30
N GLY A 72 14.53 -3.10 4.39
CA GLY A 72 13.66 -2.76 3.27
C GLY A 72 13.52 -3.85 2.21
N LYS A 73 14.09 -5.05 2.42
CA LYS A 73 13.91 -6.17 1.49
C LYS A 73 12.66 -6.97 1.84
N THR A 74 11.98 -7.42 0.80
CA THR A 74 10.87 -8.36 0.91
C THR A 74 11.38 -9.78 0.72
N GLY A 75 10.82 -10.71 1.47
CA GLY A 75 11.12 -12.12 1.36
C GLY A 75 9.92 -13.00 1.64
N LYS A 76 10.11 -14.31 1.49
CA LYS A 76 9.10 -15.33 1.77
C LYS A 76 9.49 -16.12 3.01
N ILE A 77 8.53 -16.36 3.89
CA ILE A 77 8.76 -17.16 5.10
C ILE A 77 8.95 -18.63 4.72
N PHE A 78 10.04 -19.26 5.19
CA PHE A 78 10.27 -20.70 5.04
C PHE A 78 10.08 -21.46 6.36
N ASN A 79 10.45 -20.85 7.49
CA ASN A 79 10.35 -21.46 8.81
C ASN A 79 9.75 -20.48 9.81
N VAL A 80 9.05 -21.00 10.81
CA VAL A 80 8.47 -20.22 11.91
C VAL A 80 8.95 -20.84 13.22
N THR A 81 9.49 -20.01 14.11
CA THR A 81 9.97 -20.41 15.45
C THR A 81 9.22 -19.58 16.50
N PRO A 82 9.29 -19.94 17.80
CA PRO A 82 8.47 -19.28 18.82
C PRO A 82 8.61 -17.76 18.91
N ARG A 83 9.79 -17.20 18.60
CA ARG A 83 10.08 -15.75 18.72
C ARG A 83 10.57 -15.11 17.41
N ALA A 84 10.76 -15.91 16.37
CA ALA A 84 11.42 -15.48 15.14
C ALA A 84 10.88 -16.20 13.90
N VAL A 85 11.16 -15.62 12.76
CA VAL A 85 10.74 -16.07 11.45
C VAL A 85 11.98 -16.27 10.59
N GLY A 86 12.04 -17.42 9.92
CA GLY A 86 13.01 -17.70 8.88
C GLY A 86 12.52 -17.15 7.54
N VAL A 87 13.23 -16.19 6.96
CA VAL A 87 12.88 -15.52 5.70
C VAL A 87 13.91 -15.85 4.62
N ILE A 88 13.44 -16.20 3.42
CA ILE A 88 14.26 -16.29 2.21
C ILE A 88 14.23 -14.93 1.52
N VAL A 89 15.40 -14.30 1.39
CA VAL A 89 15.59 -13.01 0.73
C VAL A 89 16.59 -13.15 -0.40
N ASN A 90 16.28 -12.57 -1.56
CA ASN A 90 17.19 -12.54 -2.69
C ASN A 90 18.25 -11.46 -2.48
N LYS A 91 19.52 -11.86 -2.39
CA LYS A 91 20.67 -10.96 -2.28
C LYS A 91 21.51 -11.05 -3.54
N ARG A 92 21.80 -9.90 -4.15
CA ARG A 92 22.79 -9.81 -5.21
C ARG A 92 24.20 -9.92 -4.61
N VAL A 93 24.97 -10.90 -5.08
CA VAL A 93 26.38 -11.10 -4.74
C VAL A 93 27.17 -10.99 -6.02
N ARG A 94 27.81 -9.83 -6.22
CA ARG A 94 28.53 -9.47 -7.45
C ARG A 94 27.63 -9.63 -8.69
N GLN A 95 27.84 -10.68 -9.50
CA GLN A 95 27.12 -10.92 -10.75
C GLN A 95 25.81 -11.70 -10.58
N ARG A 96 25.65 -12.51 -9.53
CA ARG A 96 24.49 -13.41 -9.38
C ARG A 96 23.55 -13.04 -8.23
N ILE A 97 22.28 -13.42 -8.35
CA ILE A 97 21.28 -13.28 -7.29
C ILE A 97 21.17 -14.61 -6.56
N ILE A 98 21.45 -14.61 -5.27
CA ILE A 98 21.44 -15.81 -4.43
C ILE A 98 20.31 -15.69 -3.41
N PRO A 99 19.44 -16.71 -3.28
CA PRO A 99 18.48 -16.76 -2.18
C PRO A 99 19.23 -17.04 -0.88
N LYS A 100 19.17 -16.09 0.05
CA LYS A 100 19.75 -16.20 1.39
C LYS A 100 18.65 -16.46 2.40
N ARG A 101 18.86 -17.47 3.25
CA ARG A 101 18.01 -17.80 4.39
C ARG A 101 18.50 -17.03 5.61
N ILE A 102 17.61 -16.30 6.27
CA ILE A 102 17.91 -15.44 7.42
C ILE A 102 16.89 -15.73 8.50
N ASN A 103 17.32 -15.78 9.76
CA ASN A 103 16.43 -15.85 10.91
C ASN A 103 16.30 -14.45 11.50
N VAL A 104 15.09 -13.91 11.52
CA VAL A 104 14.79 -12.55 11.95
C VAL A 104 13.69 -12.59 13.00
N ARG A 105 13.81 -11.80 14.07
CA ARG A 105 12.74 -11.73 15.07
C ARG A 105 11.50 -10.98 14.57
N ILE A 106 10.35 -11.27 15.18
CA ILE A 106 9.04 -10.74 14.81
C ILE A 106 8.99 -9.20 14.82
N GLN A 107 9.73 -8.54 15.72
CA GLN A 107 9.78 -7.08 15.81
C GLN A 107 10.30 -6.40 14.54
N HIS A 108 11.15 -7.10 13.78
CA HIS A 108 11.79 -6.55 12.59
C HIS A 108 11.06 -6.95 11.29
N VAL A 109 9.90 -7.59 11.40
CA VAL A 109 9.17 -8.16 10.29
C VAL A 109 7.78 -7.54 10.24
N LYS A 110 7.31 -7.22 9.03
CA LYS A 110 5.95 -6.75 8.77
C LYS A 110 5.36 -7.53 7.59
N HIS A 111 4.04 -7.76 7.62
CA HIS A 111 3.32 -8.30 6.47
C HIS A 111 3.37 -7.34 5.27
N SER A 112 3.44 -7.89 4.06
CA SER A 112 3.49 -7.10 2.84
C SER A 112 2.10 -6.83 2.27
N LYS A 113 1.67 -5.56 2.26
CA LYS A 113 0.36 -5.13 1.73
C LYS A 113 0.15 -5.47 0.25
N CYS A 114 1.23 -5.55 -0.55
CA CYS A 114 1.12 -5.86 -1.97
C CYS A 114 0.52 -7.25 -2.24
N ARG A 115 0.73 -8.21 -1.33
CA ARG A 115 0.12 -9.53 -1.44
C ARG A 115 -1.37 -9.48 -1.11
N ASP A 116 -1.75 -8.71 -0.10
CA ASP A 116 -3.14 -8.56 0.31
C ASP A 116 -4.00 -7.96 -0.81
N ASP A 117 -3.50 -6.92 -1.48
CA ASP A 117 -4.20 -6.29 -2.61
C ASP A 117 -4.34 -7.26 -3.79
N PHE A 118 -3.31 -8.07 -4.05
CA PHE A 118 -3.38 -9.11 -5.06
C PHE A 118 -4.47 -10.15 -4.72
N VAL A 119 -4.51 -10.62 -3.47
CA VAL A 119 -5.49 -11.60 -3.01
C VAL A 119 -6.92 -11.04 -3.05
N LYS A 120 -7.12 -9.80 -2.61
CA LYS A 120 -8.42 -9.09 -2.72
C LYS A 120 -8.89 -9.05 -4.17
N ARG A 121 -8.00 -8.69 -5.11
CA ARG A 121 -8.32 -8.66 -6.54
C ARG A 121 -8.64 -10.04 -7.12
N VAL A 122 -7.94 -11.11 -6.69
CA VAL A 122 -8.25 -12.47 -7.14
C VAL A 122 -9.67 -12.86 -6.73
N LYS A 123 -10.04 -12.58 -5.48
CA LYS A 123 -11.40 -12.84 -4.98
C LYS A 123 -12.46 -12.04 -5.74
N GLU A 124 -12.20 -10.76 -5.99
CA GLU A 124 -13.08 -9.90 -6.76
C GLU A 124 -13.28 -10.40 -8.20
N ASN A 125 -12.19 -10.76 -8.88
CA ASN A 125 -12.24 -11.31 -10.23
C ASN A 125 -13.02 -12.63 -10.28
N GLU A 126 -12.89 -13.47 -9.26
CA GLU A 126 -13.62 -14.74 -9.19
C GLU A 126 -15.11 -14.52 -8.98
N ARG A 127 -15.50 -13.51 -8.18
CA ARG A 127 -16.89 -13.09 -8.02
C ARG A 127 -17.48 -12.62 -9.35
N LEU A 128 -16.82 -11.65 -10.00
CA LEU A 128 -17.26 -11.11 -11.29
C LEU A 128 -17.35 -12.19 -12.38
N LYS A 129 -16.44 -13.17 -12.37
CA LYS A 129 -16.48 -14.30 -13.31
C LYS A 129 -17.71 -15.18 -13.10
N LYS A 130 -18.12 -15.42 -11.84
CA LYS A 130 -19.32 -16.21 -11.52
C LYS A 130 -20.59 -15.47 -11.95
N GLU A 131 -20.67 -14.16 -11.68
CA GLU A 131 -21.78 -13.30 -12.08
C GLU A 131 -21.91 -13.16 -13.60
N ALA A 132 -20.78 -13.00 -14.29
CA ALA A 132 -20.69 -12.96 -15.76
C ALA A 132 -21.16 -14.28 -16.39
N LYS A 133 -20.80 -15.42 -15.78
CA LYS A 133 -21.26 -16.74 -16.25
C LYS A 133 -22.76 -16.93 -16.05
N ALA A 134 -23.33 -16.42 -14.96
CA ALA A 134 -24.77 -16.51 -14.68
C ALA A 134 -25.60 -15.58 -15.60
N SER A 135 -25.09 -14.37 -15.88
CA SER A 135 -25.75 -13.39 -16.76
C SER A 135 -25.48 -13.61 -18.26
N GLY A 136 -24.49 -14.44 -18.61
CA GLY A 136 -24.06 -14.68 -20.01
C GLY A 136 -23.25 -13.53 -20.63
N ILE A 137 -22.92 -12.50 -19.85
CA ILE A 137 -22.16 -11.32 -20.31
C ILE A 137 -20.66 -11.62 -20.24
N LYS A 138 -19.90 -11.25 -21.29
CA LYS A 138 -18.43 -11.35 -21.27
C LYS A 138 -17.83 -10.15 -20.55
N VAL A 139 -17.00 -10.39 -19.53
CA VAL A 139 -16.29 -9.35 -18.74
C VAL A 139 -14.79 -9.44 -18.95
N ASN A 140 -14.13 -8.28 -19.13
CA ASN A 140 -12.67 -8.20 -19.19
C ASN A 140 -12.07 -8.05 -17.79
N LEU A 141 -11.35 -9.08 -17.31
CA LEU A 141 -10.77 -9.11 -15.97
C LEU A 141 -9.30 -8.61 -15.91
N LYS A 142 -8.72 -8.27 -17.07
CA LYS A 142 -7.34 -7.79 -17.16
C LYS A 142 -7.31 -6.29 -16.85
N ARG A 143 -6.29 -5.85 -16.10
CA ARG A 143 -6.03 -4.42 -15.89
C ARG A 143 -5.61 -3.76 -17.19
N GLN A 144 -6.09 -2.56 -17.44
CA GLN A 144 -5.64 -1.71 -18.53
C GLN A 144 -4.79 -0.55 -17.97
N PRO A 145 -3.77 -0.07 -18.71
CA PRO A 145 -3.12 1.18 -18.38
C PRO A 145 -4.12 2.34 -18.54
N LYS A 146 -3.78 3.50 -17.97
CA LYS A 146 -4.57 4.72 -18.13
C LYS A 146 -4.71 5.03 -19.63
N GLN A 147 -5.95 5.04 -20.11
CA GLN A 147 -6.28 5.38 -21.49
C GLN A 147 -6.28 6.92 -21.65
N PRO A 148 -6.21 7.43 -22.89
CA PRO A 148 -6.50 8.83 -23.16
C PRO A 148 -7.83 9.24 -22.52
N LEU A 149 -7.92 10.50 -22.08
CA LEU A 149 -9.17 11.02 -21.56
C LEU A 149 -10.21 11.00 -22.68
N GLU A 150 -11.40 10.52 -22.37
CA GLU A 150 -12.53 10.57 -23.29
C GLU A 150 -12.93 12.04 -23.52
N ALA A 151 -13.45 12.32 -24.72
CA ALA A 151 -14.00 13.62 -25.02
C ALA A 151 -15.14 13.92 -24.04
N HIS A 152 -15.05 15.06 -23.34
CA HIS A 152 -16.08 15.50 -22.43
C HIS A 152 -16.38 16.98 -22.68
N PHE A 153 -17.62 17.36 -22.42
CA PHE A 153 -18.06 18.74 -22.56
C PHE A 153 -17.85 19.49 -21.25
N VAL A 154 -17.15 20.63 -21.30
CA VAL A 154 -16.99 21.54 -20.17
C VAL A 154 -17.99 22.68 -20.33
N SER A 155 -18.89 22.85 -19.35
CA SER A 155 -19.92 23.88 -19.39
C SER A 155 -19.45 25.19 -18.74
N THR A 156 -19.76 26.31 -19.39
CA THR A 156 -19.42 27.67 -18.94
C THR A 156 -20.49 28.32 -18.05
N LYS A 157 -21.64 27.67 -17.81
CA LYS A 157 -22.80 28.31 -17.15
C LYS A 157 -22.53 28.86 -15.74
N ASN A 158 -21.64 28.22 -14.98
CA ASN A 158 -21.23 28.64 -13.63
C ASN A 158 -19.68 28.65 -13.49
N ASN A 159 -18.96 28.71 -14.60
CA ASN A 159 -17.51 28.62 -14.65
C ASN A 159 -16.99 29.54 -15.75
N GLU A 160 -16.95 30.84 -15.45
CA GLU A 160 -16.40 31.85 -16.35
C GLU A 160 -14.89 31.65 -16.47
N PRO A 161 -14.33 31.61 -17.70
CA PRO A 161 -12.88 31.53 -17.87
C PRO A 161 -12.20 32.74 -17.24
N GLN A 162 -11.28 32.50 -16.32
CA GLN A 162 -10.51 33.57 -15.67
C GLN A 162 -9.32 33.96 -16.55
N TYR A 163 -9.16 35.26 -16.76
CA TYR A 163 -7.96 35.82 -17.37
C TYR A 163 -6.81 35.79 -16.35
N LEU A 164 -5.67 35.22 -16.75
CA LEU A 164 -4.45 35.20 -15.95
C LEU A 164 -3.40 36.04 -16.65
N GLU A 165 -2.78 36.96 -15.90
CA GLU A 165 -1.71 37.83 -16.38
C GLU A 165 -0.37 37.41 -15.77
N PRO A 166 0.75 37.55 -16.49
CA PRO A 166 2.07 37.30 -15.94
C PRO A 166 2.36 38.28 -14.80
N ILE A 167 2.82 37.75 -13.66
CA ILE A 167 3.21 38.57 -12.50
C ILE A 167 4.45 39.39 -12.86
N PRO A 168 4.52 40.69 -12.49
CA PRO A 168 5.72 41.49 -12.71
C PRO A 168 6.92 40.93 -11.93
N TYR A 169 8.12 41.21 -12.44
CA TYR A 169 9.36 40.80 -11.77
C TYR A 169 9.50 41.54 -10.44
N GLU A 170 9.62 40.80 -9.34
CA GLU A 170 9.91 41.30 -8.00
C GLU A 170 11.14 40.58 -7.44
N PHE A 171 12.06 41.34 -6.84
CA PHE A 171 13.21 40.78 -6.14
C PHE A 171 12.81 40.45 -4.71
N ILE A 172 12.59 39.17 -4.41
CA ILE A 172 12.29 38.66 -3.07
C ILE A 172 13.59 38.14 -2.46
N ALA A 173 14.04 38.75 -1.35
CA ALA A 173 15.19 38.33 -0.55
C ALA A 173 14.76 37.53 0.68
#